data_AF-A0A1Q9P247-F1
#
_entry.id   AF-A0A1Q9P247-F1
#
_cell.length_a   1.000
_cell.length_b   1.000
_cell.length_c   1.000
_cell.angle_alpha   90.00
_cell.angle_beta   90.00
_cell.angle_gamma   90.00
#
_symmetry.space_group_name_H-M   'P 1'
#
loop_
_entity.id
_entity.type
_entity.pdbx_description
1 polymer ?
#
loop_
_entity_poly.entity_id
_entity_poly.type
_entity_poly.pdbx_seq_one_letter_code
_entity_poly.pdbx_strand_id
1 'polypeptide(L)'
;MRRLIEPIVETQLERELKQPRLWIEFSELLTVCSFLFGCCTCWLLWKTFGWMTVLQTFFVLVVSLCGENYVSVKGYYRYTELNCCFIGMVPLWIPFMWITVIQGSLFLSSLVYPIGLMTLLVTAVISTLLDLLIIEPYFCRRRRLWSWSPVEEGYFDFIPEKFNQFTAPPGNYITWFIFPFVSNALLLLLDHQQVLFT
;
A
#
# COMPACT_ATOMS: atom_id res chain seq x y z
N MET A 1 -48.99 -26.56 -14.01
CA MET A 1 -48.40 -26.15 -12.72
C MET A 1 -46.87 -26.29 -12.76
N ARG A 2 -46.17 -25.44 -13.52
CA ARG A 2 -44.72 -25.26 -13.43
C ARG A 2 -44.49 -23.77 -13.17
N ARG A 3 -44.47 -23.39 -11.91
CA ARG A 3 -44.08 -22.05 -11.47
C ARG A 3 -43.19 -22.21 -10.25
N LEU A 4 -42.08 -21.47 -10.30
CA LEU A 4 -41.41 -20.86 -9.16
C LEU A 4 -40.62 -21.80 -8.25
N ILE A 5 -39.43 -22.21 -8.71
CA ILE A 5 -38.25 -22.27 -7.83
C ILE A 5 -37.04 -21.84 -8.69
N GLU A 6 -36.94 -20.56 -8.99
CA GLU A 6 -35.61 -19.96 -9.18
C GLU A 6 -35.08 -19.72 -7.76
N PRO A 7 -34.00 -20.38 -7.33
CA PRO A 7 -33.43 -20.06 -6.04
C PRO A 7 -32.86 -18.65 -6.13
N ILE A 8 -33.23 -17.83 -5.16
CA ILE A 8 -32.62 -16.56 -4.80
C ILE A 8 -31.16 -16.85 -4.41
N VAL A 9 -30.32 -17.09 -5.42
CA VAL A 9 -28.87 -16.96 -5.31
C VAL A 9 -28.57 -15.57 -5.82
N GLU A 10 -29.14 -14.58 -5.13
CA GLU A 10 -28.59 -13.23 -5.22
C GLU A 10 -27.14 -13.37 -4.75
N THR A 11 -26.23 -13.23 -5.70
CA THR A 11 -24.82 -13.47 -5.41
C THR A 11 -24.38 -12.46 -4.34
N GLN A 12 -23.45 -12.85 -3.47
CA GLN A 12 -22.94 -11.94 -2.45
C GLN A 12 -22.46 -10.59 -3.05
N LEU A 13 -22.00 -10.63 -4.30
CA LEU A 13 -21.67 -9.49 -5.14
C LEU A 13 -22.86 -8.55 -5.41
N GLU A 14 -24.06 -9.07 -5.70
CA GLU A 14 -25.27 -8.27 -5.92
C GLU A 14 -25.77 -7.60 -4.63
N ARG A 15 -25.58 -8.23 -3.47
CA ARG A 15 -25.87 -7.58 -2.17
C ARG A 15 -24.85 -6.49 -1.84
N GLU A 16 -23.58 -6.74 -2.12
CA GLU A 16 -22.50 -5.76 -1.88
C GLU A 16 -22.61 -4.55 -2.81
N LEU A 17 -23.03 -4.74 -4.06
CA LEU A 17 -23.31 -3.66 -5.03
C LEU A 17 -24.56 -2.83 -4.67
N LYS A 18 -25.47 -3.37 -3.86
CA LYS A 18 -26.67 -2.65 -3.39
C LYS A 18 -26.41 -1.71 -2.21
N GLN A 19 -25.21 -1.70 -1.63
CA GLN A 19 -24.85 -0.82 -0.50
C GLN A 19 -23.65 0.09 -0.81
N PRO A 20 -23.67 0.88 -1.90
CA PRO A 20 -22.56 1.75 -2.29
C PRO A 20 -22.15 2.73 -1.18
N ARG A 21 -23.12 3.14 -0.35
CA ARG A 21 -22.88 4.03 0.78
C ARG A 21 -21.92 3.47 1.83
N LEU A 22 -22.02 2.18 2.19
CA LEU A 22 -21.13 1.58 3.19
C LEU A 22 -19.68 1.46 2.69
N TRP A 23 -19.50 1.29 1.37
CA TRP A 23 -18.18 1.22 0.77
C TRP A 23 -17.50 2.58 0.71
N ILE A 24 -18.26 3.63 0.38
CA ILE A 24 -17.78 5.01 0.43
C ILE A 24 -17.34 5.35 1.87
N GLU A 25 -18.18 5.07 2.87
CA GLU A 25 -17.86 5.30 4.29
C GLU A 25 -16.60 4.52 4.73
N PHE A 26 -16.40 3.30 4.23
CA PHE A 26 -15.19 2.52 4.49
C PHE A 26 -13.93 3.14 3.87
N SER A 27 -14.00 3.60 2.62
CA SER A 27 -12.85 4.24 1.96
C SER A 27 -12.51 5.61 2.57
N GLU A 28 -13.51 6.36 3.05
CA GLU A 28 -13.29 7.61 3.78
C GLU A 28 -12.58 7.33 5.11
N LEU A 29 -13.07 6.35 5.86
CA LEU A 29 -12.43 5.89 7.10
C LEU A 29 -10.99 5.45 6.85
N LEU A 30 -10.75 4.69 5.79
CA LEU A 30 -9.41 4.23 5.41
C LEU A 30 -8.48 5.42 5.13
N THR A 31 -8.97 6.44 4.42
CA THR A 31 -8.21 7.67 4.16
C THR A 31 -7.85 8.39 5.45
N VAL A 32 -8.82 8.57 6.35
CA VAL A 32 -8.58 9.23 7.65
C VAL A 32 -7.60 8.42 8.50
N CYS A 33 -7.78 7.10 8.59
CA CYS A 33 -6.89 6.23 9.35
C CYS A 33 -5.47 6.22 8.78
N SER A 34 -5.30 6.07 7.47
CA SER A 34 -3.99 6.10 6.82
C SER A 34 -3.30 7.46 7.00
N PHE A 35 -4.05 8.56 6.91
CA PHE A 35 -3.51 9.90 7.18
C PHE A 35 -3.04 10.02 8.64
N LEU A 36 -3.89 9.65 9.61
CA LEU A 36 -3.54 9.74 11.04
C LEU A 36 -2.35 8.85 11.41
N PHE A 37 -2.29 7.62 10.89
CA PHE A 37 -1.14 6.74 11.10
C PHE A 37 0.12 7.26 10.40
N GLY A 38 -0.02 7.86 9.21
CA GLY A 38 1.07 8.57 8.52
C GLY A 38 1.62 9.72 9.37
N CYS A 39 0.74 10.57 9.91
CA CYS A 39 1.14 11.66 10.82
C CYS A 39 1.81 11.12 12.10
N CYS A 40 1.29 10.03 12.68
CA CYS A 40 1.87 9.41 13.87
C CYS A 40 3.28 8.87 13.60
N THR A 41 3.47 8.14 12.51
CA THR A 41 4.79 7.61 12.11
C THR A 41 5.77 8.72 11.76
N CYS A 42 5.32 9.79 11.08
CA CYS A 42 6.11 11.00 10.84
C CYS A 42 6.55 11.65 12.17
N TRP A 43 5.64 11.79 13.13
CA TRP A 43 5.94 12.40 14.43
C TRP A 43 6.97 11.57 15.22
N LEU A 44 6.85 10.23 15.19
CA LEU A 44 7.80 9.33 15.84
C LEU A 44 9.19 9.45 15.21
N LEU A 45 9.29 9.44 13.89
CA LEU A 45 10.58 9.59 13.20
C LEU A 45 11.17 10.99 13.34
N TRP A 46 10.35 12.04 13.38
CA TRP A 46 10.80 13.41 13.62
C TRP A 46 11.61 13.54 14.92
N LYS A 47 11.26 12.78 15.97
CA LYS A 47 12.02 12.79 17.23
C LYS A 47 13.45 12.25 17.08
N THR A 48 13.71 11.48 16.03
CA THR A 48 15.02 10.86 15.77
C THR A 48 15.78 11.60 14.67
N PHE A 49 15.12 11.93 13.56
CA PHE A 49 15.75 12.47 12.34
C PHE A 49 15.35 13.93 12.01
N GLY A 50 14.57 14.59 12.87
CA GLY A 50 14.17 15.98 12.71
C GLY A 50 13.59 16.31 11.34
N TRP A 51 14.08 17.40 10.73
CA TRP A 51 13.63 17.91 9.43
C TRP A 51 13.81 16.92 8.27
N MET A 52 14.75 16.00 8.37
CA MET A 52 14.98 15.00 7.31
C MET A 52 13.77 14.06 7.15
N THR A 53 13.00 13.84 8.22
CA THR A 53 11.72 13.12 8.15
C THR A 53 10.73 13.80 7.20
N VAL A 54 10.64 15.14 7.20
CA VAL A 54 9.71 15.86 6.32
C VAL A 54 10.10 15.71 4.85
N LEU A 55 11.40 15.79 4.55
CA LEU A 55 11.91 15.57 3.19
C LEU A 55 11.63 14.14 2.72
N GLN A 56 11.83 13.15 3.59
CA GLN A 56 11.50 11.77 3.29
C GLN A 56 10.00 11.57 3.08
N THR A 57 9.15 12.13 3.94
CA THR A 57 7.68 12.06 3.78
C THR A 57 7.25 12.64 2.43
N PHE A 58 7.81 13.78 2.03
CA PHE A 58 7.52 14.37 0.73
C PHE A 58 8.00 13.48 -0.43
N PHE A 59 9.20 12.92 -0.32
CA PHE A 59 9.73 11.97 -1.31
C PHE A 59 8.82 10.74 -1.47
N VAL A 60 8.40 10.13 -0.36
CA VAL A 60 7.48 8.98 -0.37
C VAL A 60 6.14 9.34 -0.98
N LEU A 61 5.56 10.49 -0.64
CA LEU A 61 4.30 10.97 -1.21
C LEU A 61 4.40 11.13 -2.74
N VAL A 62 5.45 11.78 -3.24
CA VAL A 62 5.62 12.01 -4.68
C VAL A 62 5.82 10.69 -5.40
N VAL A 63 6.73 9.84 -4.93
CA VAL A 63 7.04 8.58 -5.62
C VAL A 63 5.87 7.62 -5.58
N SER A 64 5.19 7.46 -4.44
CA SER A 64 3.99 6.60 -4.37
C SER A 64 2.88 7.15 -5.26
N LEU A 65 2.57 8.44 -5.21
CA LEU A 65 1.52 9.01 -6.04
C LEU A 65 1.84 8.90 -7.54
N CYS A 66 3.04 9.27 -7.98
CA CYS A 66 3.44 9.21 -9.38
C CYS A 66 3.60 7.77 -9.88
N GLY A 67 4.23 6.91 -9.07
CA GLY A 67 4.48 5.50 -9.38
C GLY A 67 3.18 4.73 -9.55
N GLU A 68 2.27 4.83 -8.57
CA GLU A 68 0.97 4.17 -8.62
C GLU A 68 0.12 4.69 -9.79
N ASN A 69 0.14 6.01 -10.07
CA ASN A 69 -0.54 6.56 -11.24
C ASN A 69 0.04 6.00 -12.55
N TYR A 70 1.37 5.96 -12.67
CA TYR A 70 2.03 5.44 -13.87
C TYR A 70 1.69 3.96 -14.11
N VAL A 71 1.81 3.13 -13.07
CA VAL A 71 1.54 1.69 -13.15
C VAL A 71 0.06 1.42 -13.43
N SER A 72 -0.85 2.19 -12.81
CA SER A 72 -2.29 2.07 -13.08
C SER A 72 -2.67 2.50 -14.50
N VAL A 73 -2.10 3.59 -15.03
CA VAL A 73 -2.33 4.06 -16.41
C VAL A 73 -1.83 3.05 -17.44
N LYS A 74 -0.72 2.35 -17.15
CA LYS A 74 -0.22 1.26 -17.99
C LYS A 74 -1.09 0.00 -17.93
N GLY A 75 -2.09 -0.04 -17.05
CA GLY A 75 -3.06 -1.11 -16.97
C GLY A 75 -2.54 -2.35 -16.23
N TYR A 76 -1.47 -2.24 -15.45
CA TYR A 76 -0.97 -3.37 -14.64
C TYR A 76 -1.96 -3.78 -13.54
N TYR A 77 -2.69 -2.82 -12.99
CA TYR A 77 -3.82 -3.06 -12.11
C TYR A 77 -4.74 -1.83 -12.14
N ARG A 78 -5.97 -2.00 -11.63
CA ARG A 78 -6.97 -0.93 -11.59
C ARG A 78 -7.59 -0.84 -10.22
N TYR A 79 -7.65 0.37 -9.68
CA TYR A 79 -8.46 0.66 -8.51
C TYR A 79 -9.94 0.66 -8.88
N THR A 80 -10.78 0.22 -7.94
CA THR A 80 -12.22 0.09 -8.15
C THR A 80 -12.97 1.32 -7.63
N GLU A 81 -14.21 1.48 -8.10
CA GLU A 81 -15.15 2.53 -7.64
C GLU A 81 -15.55 2.41 -6.15
N LEU A 82 -15.09 1.35 -5.47
CA LEU A 82 -15.26 1.19 -4.02
C LEU A 82 -14.39 2.18 -3.22
N ASN A 83 -13.43 2.84 -3.86
CA ASN A 83 -12.68 3.94 -3.27
C ASN A 83 -13.42 5.27 -3.49
N CYS A 84 -13.42 6.16 -2.50
CA CYS A 84 -14.20 7.40 -2.53
C CYS A 84 -13.41 8.63 -3.02
N CYS A 85 -12.11 8.71 -2.71
CA CYS A 85 -11.26 9.88 -2.95
C CYS A 85 -10.05 9.49 -3.77
N PHE A 86 -9.84 10.18 -4.89
CA PHE A 86 -8.75 9.90 -5.83
C PHE A 86 -7.90 11.13 -6.12
N ILE A 87 -6.60 10.91 -6.36
CA ILE A 87 -5.72 11.85 -7.05
C ILE A 87 -5.24 11.17 -8.34
N GLY A 88 -5.77 11.61 -9.47
CA GLY A 88 -5.62 10.90 -10.73
C GLY A 88 -6.33 9.55 -10.67
N MET A 89 -5.60 8.47 -10.93
CA MET A 89 -6.11 7.09 -10.87
C MET A 89 -5.93 6.45 -9.49
N VAL A 90 -5.25 7.11 -8.55
CA VAL A 90 -4.81 6.52 -7.28
C VAL A 90 -5.70 7.00 -6.12
N PRO A 91 -6.24 6.09 -5.30
CA PRO A 91 -6.97 6.46 -4.10
C PRO A 91 -6.09 7.25 -3.14
N LEU A 92 -6.64 8.33 -2.56
CA LEU A 92 -5.93 9.27 -1.71
C LEU A 92 -5.26 8.61 -0.49
N TRP A 93 -5.81 7.50 -0.01
CA TRP A 93 -5.28 6.77 1.13
C TRP A 93 -3.99 5.99 0.83
N ILE A 94 -3.73 5.63 -0.44
CA ILE A 94 -2.58 4.81 -0.83
C ILE A 94 -1.24 5.51 -0.53
N PRO A 95 -0.99 6.77 -0.91
CA PRO A 95 0.24 7.47 -0.53
C PRO A 95 0.46 7.55 0.99
N PHE A 96 -0.62 7.73 1.76
CA PHE A 96 -0.54 7.76 3.23
C PHE A 96 -0.26 6.38 3.84
N MET A 97 -0.78 5.31 3.23
CA MET A 97 -0.42 3.94 3.59
C MET A 97 1.07 3.69 3.34
N TRP A 98 1.61 4.12 2.19
CA TRP A 98 3.04 4.01 1.89
C TRP A 98 3.91 4.69 2.96
N ILE A 99 3.58 5.93 3.37
CA ILE A 99 4.26 6.61 4.48
C ILE A 99 4.19 5.75 5.75
N THR A 100 2.99 5.32 6.12
CA THR A 100 2.75 4.54 7.35
C THR A 100 3.61 3.28 7.38
N VAL A 101 3.67 2.54 6.27
CA VAL A 101 4.42 1.28 6.19
C VAL A 101 5.92 1.53 6.20
N ILE A 102 6.42 2.47 5.39
CA ILE A 102 7.86 2.76 5.29
C ILE A 102 8.39 3.30 6.62
N GLN A 103 7.74 4.31 7.18
CA GLN A 103 8.20 4.97 8.40
C GLN A 103 7.91 4.15 9.64
N GLY A 104 6.74 3.51 9.70
CA GLY A 104 6.38 2.61 10.79
C GLY A 104 7.32 1.40 10.88
N SER A 105 7.68 0.79 9.75
CA SER A 105 8.63 -0.33 9.74
C SER A 105 10.05 0.11 10.12
N LEU A 106 10.50 1.31 9.73
CA LEU A 106 11.78 1.86 10.19
C LEU A 106 11.77 2.06 11.72
N PHE A 107 10.71 2.69 12.24
CA PHE A 107 10.55 2.90 13.68
C PHE A 107 10.58 1.56 14.43
N LEU A 108 9.75 0.59 14.03
CA LEU A 108 9.72 -0.74 14.65
C LEU A 108 11.07 -1.45 14.59
N SER A 109 11.78 -1.36 13.47
CA SER A 109 13.11 -1.95 13.32
C SER A 109 14.13 -1.29 14.26
N SER A 110 14.03 0.03 14.46
CA SER A 110 14.93 0.80 15.33
C SER A 110 14.73 0.52 16.83
N LEU A 111 13.58 -0.06 17.22
CA LEU A 111 13.36 -0.53 18.60
C LEU A 111 14.20 -1.77 18.94
N VAL A 112 14.65 -2.52 17.93
CA VAL A 112 15.37 -3.79 18.10
C VAL A 112 16.83 -3.67 17.69
N TYR A 113 17.12 -2.90 16.63
CA TYR A 113 18.46 -2.78 16.05
C TYR A 113 18.97 -1.33 16.08
N PRO A 114 20.27 -1.11 16.37
CA PRO A 114 20.89 0.20 16.21
C PRO A 114 20.73 0.72 14.78
N ILE A 115 20.48 2.03 14.63
CA ILE A 115 20.29 2.68 13.32
C ILE A 115 21.50 2.40 12.43
N GLY A 116 21.27 1.76 11.28
CA GLY A 116 22.30 1.31 10.36
C GLY A 116 21.77 0.28 9.36
N LEU A 117 22.68 -0.46 8.72
CA LEU A 117 22.34 -1.40 7.64
C LEU A 117 21.32 -2.48 8.06
N MET A 118 21.46 -3.05 9.26
CA MET A 118 20.53 -4.09 9.72
C MET A 118 19.11 -3.55 9.89
N THR A 119 18.96 -2.36 10.45
CA THR A 119 17.66 -1.67 10.56
C THR A 119 17.04 -1.43 9.19
N LEU A 120 17.85 -1.05 8.18
CA LEU A 120 17.41 -0.88 6.78
C LEU A 120 16.95 -2.18 6.12
N LEU A 121 17.63 -3.29 6.38
CA LEU A 121 17.21 -4.60 5.86
C LEU A 121 15.91 -5.06 6.52
N VAL A 122 15.78 -4.88 7.83
CA VAL A 122 14.59 -5.30 8.58
C VAL A 122 13.37 -4.46 8.21
N THR A 123 13.50 -3.14 7.99
CA THR A 123 12.38 -2.31 7.49
C THR A 123 11.88 -2.77 6.12
N ALA A 124 12.80 -3.12 5.21
CA ALA A 124 12.44 -3.64 3.89
C ALA A 124 11.71 -4.98 3.97
N VAL A 125 12.19 -5.89 4.83
CA VAL A 125 11.53 -7.18 5.09
C VAL A 125 10.14 -6.98 5.70
N ILE A 126 10.02 -6.15 6.74
CA ILE A 126 8.73 -5.88 7.39
C ILE A 126 7.74 -5.28 6.38
N SER A 127 8.17 -4.31 5.58
CA SER A 127 7.32 -3.68 4.56
C SER A 127 6.81 -4.69 3.53
N THR A 128 7.70 -5.57 3.05
CA THR A 128 7.34 -6.65 2.12
C THR A 128 6.38 -7.65 2.74
N LEU A 129 6.61 -8.03 4.00
CA LEU A 129 5.73 -8.96 4.72
C LEU A 129 4.35 -8.34 5.01
N LEU A 130 4.30 -7.05 5.33
CA LEU A 130 3.03 -6.33 5.50
C LEU A 130 2.23 -6.32 4.20
N ASP A 131 2.90 -6.09 3.07
CA ASP A 131 2.23 -6.17 1.77
C ASP A 131 1.69 -7.56 1.48
N LEU A 132 2.57 -8.57 1.54
CA LEU A 132 2.27 -9.95 1.21
C LEU A 132 1.20 -10.59 2.13
N LEU A 133 1.25 -10.31 3.43
CA LEU A 133 0.43 -10.99 4.43
C LEU A 133 -0.81 -10.21 4.85
N ILE A 134 -0.82 -8.88 4.67
CA ILE A 134 -1.90 -8.02 5.16
C ILE A 134 -2.51 -7.20 4.03
N ILE A 135 -1.74 -6.35 3.35
CA ILE A 135 -2.27 -5.35 2.41
C ILE A 135 -2.93 -6.04 1.22
N GLU A 136 -2.20 -6.87 0.47
CA GLU A 136 -2.71 -7.57 -0.70
C GLU A 136 -3.87 -8.54 -0.34
N PRO A 137 -3.72 -9.44 0.65
CA PRO A 137 -4.82 -10.36 1.00
C PRO A 137 -6.08 -9.65 1.50
N TYR A 138 -5.94 -8.54 2.23
CA TYR A 138 -7.08 -7.84 2.80
C TYR A 138 -7.72 -6.90 1.78
N PHE A 139 -6.96 -5.99 1.18
CA PHE A 139 -7.51 -4.92 0.36
C PHE A 139 -7.76 -5.34 -1.09
N CYS A 140 -6.88 -6.15 -1.70
CA CYS A 140 -7.11 -6.68 -3.04
C CYS A 140 -8.10 -7.86 -3.01
N ARG A 141 -7.75 -8.95 -2.32
CA ARG A 141 -8.55 -10.19 -2.39
C ARG A 141 -9.88 -10.12 -1.64
N ARG A 142 -9.90 -9.57 -0.42
CA ARG A 142 -11.12 -9.55 0.41
C ARG A 142 -11.99 -8.32 0.18
N ARG A 143 -11.40 -7.13 0.02
CA ARG A 143 -12.14 -5.88 -0.16
C ARG A 143 -12.27 -5.42 -1.61
N ARG A 144 -11.48 -6.00 -2.54
CA ARG A 144 -11.51 -5.67 -3.97
C ARG A 144 -11.35 -4.17 -4.25
N LEU A 145 -10.53 -3.48 -3.45
CA LEU A 145 -10.24 -2.05 -3.65
C LEU A 145 -9.38 -1.80 -4.89
N TRP A 146 -8.64 -2.81 -5.33
CA TRP A 146 -8.03 -2.89 -6.64
C TRP A 146 -8.06 -4.34 -7.12
N SER A 147 -7.87 -4.51 -8.43
CA SER A 147 -7.64 -5.80 -9.06
C SER A 147 -6.44 -5.71 -9.99
N TRP A 148 -5.56 -6.69 -9.89
CA TRP A 148 -4.45 -6.89 -10.81
C TRP A 148 -4.98 -7.30 -12.18
N SER A 149 -4.40 -6.77 -13.24
CA SER A 149 -4.68 -7.27 -14.59
C SER A 149 -3.96 -8.61 -14.76
N PRO A 150 -4.63 -9.64 -15.31
CA PRO A 150 -3.95 -10.88 -15.66
C PRO A 150 -2.77 -10.58 -16.58
N VAL A 151 -1.58 -11.02 -16.20
CA VAL A 151 -0.42 -10.94 -17.08
C VAL A 151 -0.48 -12.15 -18.01
N GLU A 152 -0.76 -11.93 -19.29
CA GLU A 152 -0.65 -12.98 -20.32
C GLU A 152 0.79 -13.54 -20.29
N GLU A 153 0.93 -14.87 -20.17
CA GLU A 153 2.23 -15.56 -20.01
C GLU A 153 3.08 -15.06 -18.83
N GLY A 154 2.45 -14.47 -17.81
CA GLY A 154 3.14 -13.94 -16.64
C GLY A 154 3.60 -15.03 -15.67
N TYR A 155 4.44 -14.64 -14.71
CA TYR A 155 4.97 -15.52 -13.65
C TYR A 155 3.91 -16.25 -12.80
N PHE A 156 2.62 -15.92 -12.95
CA PHE A 156 1.47 -16.54 -12.28
C PHE A 156 0.44 -17.11 -13.26
N ASP A 157 0.83 -17.44 -14.50
CA ASP A 157 -0.06 -18.07 -15.50
C ASP A 157 -0.72 -19.38 -15.01
N PHE A 158 -0.05 -20.09 -14.10
CA PHE A 158 -0.53 -21.32 -13.47
C PHE A 158 -1.67 -21.09 -12.46
N ILE A 159 -1.88 -19.84 -12.01
CA ILE A 159 -3.01 -19.49 -11.15
C ILE A 159 -4.24 -19.29 -12.04
N PRO A 160 -5.37 -19.99 -11.79
CA PRO A 160 -6.58 -19.80 -12.58
C PRO A 160 -6.94 -18.32 -12.68
N GLU A 161 -7.28 -17.82 -13.88
CA GLU A 161 -7.50 -16.39 -14.17
C GLU A 161 -8.37 -15.67 -13.13
N LYS A 162 -9.41 -16.35 -12.63
CA LYS A 162 -10.32 -15.85 -11.59
C LYS A 162 -9.64 -15.47 -10.26
N PHE A 163 -8.47 -16.04 -9.97
CA PHE A 163 -7.66 -15.79 -8.77
C PHE A 163 -6.41 -14.97 -9.06
N ASN A 164 -5.90 -15.00 -10.29
CA ASN A 164 -4.71 -14.26 -10.72
C ASN A 164 -4.92 -12.74 -10.54
N GLN A 165 -6.14 -12.24 -10.82
CA GLN A 165 -6.51 -10.83 -10.62
C GLN A 165 -6.46 -10.31 -9.17
N PHE A 166 -6.30 -11.21 -8.18
CA PHE A 166 -6.26 -10.86 -6.75
C PHE A 166 -4.91 -11.15 -6.09
N THR A 167 -3.88 -11.42 -6.90
CA THR A 167 -2.54 -11.74 -6.43
C THR A 167 -1.55 -10.79 -7.11
N ALA A 168 -0.79 -10.05 -6.30
CA ALA A 168 0.21 -9.15 -6.86
C ALA A 168 1.33 -9.92 -7.57
N PRO A 169 1.87 -9.41 -8.69
CA PRO A 169 3.02 -10.00 -9.37
C PRO A 169 4.27 -9.91 -8.50
N PRO A 170 5.30 -10.77 -8.72
CA PRO A 170 6.50 -10.76 -7.88
C PRO A 170 7.23 -9.41 -7.85
N GLY A 171 7.13 -8.64 -8.93
CA GLY A 171 7.67 -7.27 -9.02
C GLY A 171 7.08 -6.30 -8.00
N ASN A 172 5.84 -6.52 -7.54
CA ASN A 172 5.24 -5.73 -6.47
C ASN A 172 6.01 -5.92 -5.16
N TYR A 173 6.28 -7.16 -4.77
CA TYR A 173 7.03 -7.48 -3.55
C TYR A 173 8.48 -6.99 -3.61
N ILE A 174 9.10 -7.03 -4.80
CA ILE A 174 10.41 -6.42 -5.03
C ILE A 174 10.36 -4.90 -4.79
N THR A 175 9.29 -4.24 -5.25
CA THR A 175 9.09 -2.80 -5.01
C THR A 175 8.89 -2.49 -3.53
N TRP A 176 8.08 -3.29 -2.83
CA TRP A 176 7.88 -3.22 -1.38
C TRP A 176 9.11 -3.58 -0.55
N PHE A 177 10.15 -4.15 -1.17
CA PHE A 177 11.46 -4.33 -0.54
C PHE A 177 12.41 -3.16 -0.85
N ILE A 178 12.61 -2.88 -2.13
CA ILE A 178 13.62 -1.93 -2.62
C ILE A 178 13.25 -0.51 -2.20
N PHE A 179 11.99 -0.10 -2.36
CA PHE A 179 11.61 1.29 -2.12
C PHE A 179 11.72 1.69 -0.64
N PRO A 180 11.22 0.90 0.33
CA PRO A 180 11.46 1.20 1.75
C PRO A 180 12.94 1.18 2.11
N PHE A 181 13.73 0.24 1.57
CA PHE A 181 15.18 0.20 1.78
C PHE A 181 15.85 1.50 1.31
N VAL A 182 15.62 1.90 0.06
CA VAL A 182 16.24 3.08 -0.55
C VAL A 182 15.78 4.37 0.14
N SER A 183 14.47 4.53 0.38
CA SER A 183 13.92 5.70 1.05
C SER A 183 14.50 5.89 2.46
N ASN A 184 14.63 4.80 3.23
CA ASN A 184 15.20 4.85 4.57
C ASN A 184 16.73 5.01 4.53
N ALA A 185 17.42 4.42 3.56
CA ALA A 185 18.86 4.62 3.37
C ALA A 185 19.18 6.09 3.07
N LEU A 186 18.39 6.74 2.21
CA LEU A 186 18.53 8.17 1.91
C LEU A 186 18.31 9.03 3.16
N LEU A 187 17.31 8.71 3.99
CA LEU A 187 17.07 9.40 5.26
C LEU A 187 18.31 9.34 6.17
N LEU A 188 18.87 8.14 6.37
CA LEU A 188 20.05 7.93 7.21
C LEU A 188 21.29 8.65 6.68
N LEU A 189 21.51 8.63 5.36
CA LEU A 189 22.65 9.29 4.73
C LEU A 189 22.59 10.82 4.88
N LEU A 190 21.41 11.41 4.69
CA LEU A 190 21.21 12.85 4.81
C LEU A 190 21.31 13.32 6.26
N ASP A 191 20.79 12.54 7.21
CA ASP A 191 20.91 12.83 8.65
C ASP A 191 22.37 12.80 9.13
N HIS A 192 23.15 11.79 8.72
CA HIS A 192 24.58 11.71 9.04
C HIS A 192 25.38 12.93 8.54
N GLN A 193 24.99 13.52 7.41
CA GLN A 193 25.62 14.74 6.93
C GLN A 193 25.31 15.94 7.83
N GLN A 194 24.10 16.05 8.39
CA GLN A 194 23.76 17.15 9.29
C GLN A 194 24.65 17.18 10.52
N VAL A 195 24.94 16.02 11.12
CA VAL A 195 25.82 15.91 12.30
C VAL A 195 27.25 16.38 12.01
N LEU A 196 27.72 16.26 10.77
CA LEU A 196 29.07 16.72 10.38
C LEU A 196 29.16 18.23 10.13
N PHE A 197 28.03 18.92 9.95
CA PHE A 197 27.96 20.34 9.63
C PHE A 197 27.41 21.21 10.78
N THR A 198 27.11 20.62 11.94
CA THR A 198 26.73 21.30 13.18
C THR A 198 27.82 21.16 14.22
#